data_AF-A0A6B3L8V0-F1
#
_entry.id   AF-A0A6B3L8V0-F1
#
_cell.length_a   1.000
_cell.length_b   1.000
_cell.length_c   1.000
_cell.angle_alpha   90.00
_cell.angle_beta   90.00
_cell.angle_gamma   90.00
#
_symmetry.space_group_name_H-M   'P 1'
#
loop_
_entity.id
_entity.type
_entity.pdbx_description
1 polymer ?
#
loop_
_entity_poly.entity_id
_entity_poly.type
_entity_poly.pdbx_seq_one_letter_code
_entity_poly.pdbx_strand_id
1 'polypeptide(L)'
;MVKTQITVPDELYQRAKEIAAAKEWSLAEVFRRGLEYMASVHKPCLDTDWELPIVPLGDGAVTSSEEIQRVAEQEREDYLADKIERGFES
;
A
#
# COMPACT_ATOMS: atom_id res chain seq x y z
N MET A 1 -18.91 -23.39 -4.06
CA MET A 1 -19.03 -22.29 -3.07
C MET A 1 -19.39 -22.90 -1.72
N VAL A 2 -18.77 -22.44 -0.63
CA VAL A 2 -19.10 -22.87 0.73
C VAL A 2 -20.15 -21.92 1.29
N LYS A 3 -21.21 -22.46 1.92
CA LYS A 3 -22.23 -21.64 2.59
C LYS A 3 -21.73 -21.30 3.99
N THR A 4 -21.64 -20.02 4.29
CA THR A 4 -21.18 -19.52 5.59
C THR A 4 -22.22 -18.55 6.15
N GLN A 5 -22.39 -18.54 7.47
CA GLN A 5 -23.12 -17.52 8.19
C GLN A 5 -22.12 -16.57 8.83
N ILE A 6 -22.27 -15.26 8.58
CA ILE A 6 -21.44 -14.21 9.16
C ILE A 6 -22.33 -13.15 9.78
N THR A 7 -21.81 -12.45 10.79
CA THR A 7 -22.46 -11.28 11.37
C THR A 7 -21.89 -10.02 10.73
N VAL A 8 -22.76 -9.07 10.39
CA VAL A 8 -22.38 -7.82 9.72
C VAL A 8 -23.09 -6.68 10.45
N PRO A 9 -22.40 -5.57 10.79
CA PRO A 9 -23.06 -4.41 11.39
C PRO A 9 -24.20 -3.89 10.52
N ASP A 10 -25.29 -3.46 11.14
CA ASP A 10 -26.52 -3.05 10.44
C ASP A 10 -26.26 -1.96 9.39
N GLU A 11 -25.48 -0.93 9.73
CA GLU A 11 -25.12 0.14 8.79
C GLU A 11 -24.39 -0.39 7.55
N LEU A 12 -23.47 -1.34 7.75
CA LEU A 12 -22.72 -1.96 6.66
C LEU A 12 -23.62 -2.86 5.81
N TYR A 13 -24.55 -3.58 6.43
CA TYR A 13 -25.55 -4.38 5.74
C TYR A 13 -26.48 -3.52 4.86
N GLN A 14 -26.89 -2.33 5.33
CA GLN A 14 -27.71 -1.41 4.52
C GLN A 14 -26.95 -0.91 3.29
N ARG A 15 -25.70 -0.46 3.46
CA ARG A 15 -24.85 -0.05 2.33
C ARG A 15 -24.63 -1.18 1.33
N ALA A 16 -24.44 -2.41 1.81
CA ALA A 16 -24.30 -3.57 0.93
C ALA A 16 -25.58 -3.84 0.11
N LYS A 17 -26.77 -3.61 0.68
CA LYS A 17 -28.04 -3.71 -0.05
C LYS A 17 -28.21 -2.62 -1.10
N GLU A 18 -27.81 -1.39 -0.79
CA GLU A 18 -27.83 -0.28 -1.76
C GLU A 18 -26.92 -0.59 -2.96
N ILE A 19 -25.71 -1.10 -2.72
CA ILE A 19 -24.79 -1.54 -3.78
C ILE A 19 -25.41 -2.68 -4.61
N ALA A 20 -25.99 -3.67 -3.94
CA ALA A 20 -26.64 -4.80 -4.60
C ALA A 20 -27.77 -4.32 -5.54
N ALA A 21 -28.62 -3.41 -5.07
CA ALA A 21 -29.69 -2.84 -5.87
C ALA A 21 -29.15 -2.01 -7.05
N ALA A 22 -28.18 -1.12 -6.81
CA ALA A 22 -27.61 -0.24 -7.84
C ALA A 22 -26.83 -1.00 -8.93
N LYS A 23 -26.30 -2.19 -8.61
CA LYS A 23 -25.53 -3.03 -9.54
C LYS A 23 -26.30 -4.25 -10.06
N GLU A 24 -27.57 -4.40 -9.69
CA GLU A 24 -28.40 -5.58 -10.00
C GLU A 24 -27.72 -6.90 -9.58
N TRP A 25 -27.07 -6.88 -8.42
CA TRP A 25 -26.39 -8.03 -7.85
C TRP A 25 -27.20 -8.65 -6.72
N SER A 26 -26.96 -9.93 -6.46
CA SER A 26 -27.36 -10.51 -5.18
C SER A 26 -26.49 -9.96 -4.05
N LEU A 27 -27.02 -9.96 -2.82
CA LEU A 27 -26.23 -9.55 -1.67
C LEU A 27 -24.99 -10.44 -1.46
N ALA A 28 -25.13 -11.76 -1.67
CA ALA A 28 -24.02 -12.71 -1.59
C ALA A 28 -22.88 -12.36 -2.58
N GLU A 29 -23.26 -11.84 -3.74
CA GLU A 29 -22.31 -11.44 -4.77
C GLU A 29 -21.53 -10.17 -4.38
N VAL A 30 -22.18 -9.22 -3.68
CA VAL A 30 -21.47 -8.07 -3.07
C VAL A 30 -20.43 -8.55 -2.06
N PHE A 31 -20.81 -9.48 -1.17
CA PHE A 31 -19.88 -10.04 -0.18
C PHE A 31 -18.72 -10.80 -0.85
N ARG A 32 -18.99 -11.60 -1.89
CA ARG A 32 -17.95 -12.31 -2.64
C ARG A 32 -16.94 -11.33 -3.22
N ARG A 33 -17.40 -10.30 -3.95
CA ARG A 33 -16.52 -9.28 -4.53
C ARG A 33 -15.73 -8.51 -3.49
N GLY A 34 -16.37 -8.18 -2.36
CA GLY A 34 -15.69 -7.54 -1.23
C GLY A 34 -14.55 -8.41 -0.68
N LEU A 35 -14.81 -9.71 -0.48
CA LEU A 35 -13.78 -10.65 -0.03
C LEU A 35 -12.65 -10.83 -1.05
N GLU A 36 -12.97 -10.89 -2.33
CA GLU A 36 -11.97 -10.98 -3.40
C GLU A 36 -11.07 -9.75 -3.46
N TYR A 37 -11.64 -8.56 -3.30
CA TYR A 37 -10.87 -7.33 -3.19
C TYR A 37 -9.97 -7.36 -1.94
N MET A 38 -10.51 -7.75 -0.79
CA MET A 38 -9.72 -7.82 0.43
C MET A 38 -8.56 -8.81 0.30
N ALA A 39 -8.77 -9.96 -0.35
CA ALA A 39 -7.73 -10.95 -0.62
C ALA A 39 -6.68 -10.47 -1.63
N SER A 40 -7.06 -9.62 -2.59
CA SER A 40 -6.10 -9.09 -3.57
C SER A 40 -5.15 -8.05 -2.97
N VAL A 41 -5.64 -7.25 -2.02
CA VAL A 41 -4.86 -6.19 -1.35
C VAL A 41 -4.14 -6.68 -0.09
N HIS A 42 -4.69 -7.66 0.63
CA HIS A 42 -4.04 -8.31 1.76
C HIS A 42 -3.49 -9.67 1.34
N LYS A 43 -2.45 -9.64 0.49
CA LYS A 43 -1.66 -10.85 0.28
C LYS A 43 -1.04 -11.24 1.63
N PRO A 44 -1.12 -12.51 2.04
CA PRO A 44 -0.39 -12.95 3.21
C PRO A 44 1.07 -12.55 2.99
N CYS A 45 1.65 -11.81 3.94
CA CYS A 45 3.10 -11.75 4.05
C CYS A 45 3.50 -13.21 4.21
N LEU A 46 4.06 -13.78 3.14
CA LEU A 46 4.78 -15.01 3.32
C LEU A 46 5.85 -14.65 4.34
N ASP A 47 5.93 -15.44 5.42
CA ASP A 47 7.07 -15.45 6.32
C ASP A 47 8.25 -16.08 5.55
N THR A 48 8.51 -15.53 4.36
CA THR A 48 9.74 -15.72 3.63
C THR A 48 10.73 -14.91 4.40
N ASP A 49 11.81 -15.57 4.83
CA ASP A 49 13.05 -14.95 5.26
C ASP A 49 13.43 -13.93 4.18
N TRP A 50 12.99 -12.69 4.38
CA TRP A 50 13.25 -11.63 3.44
C TRP A 50 14.74 -11.38 3.54
N GLU A 51 15.48 -11.83 2.54
CA GLU A 51 16.91 -11.59 2.44
C GLU A 51 17.15 -10.25 1.75
N LEU A 52 18.08 -9.46 2.29
CA LEU A 52 18.54 -8.23 1.66
C LEU A 52 18.95 -8.56 0.21
N PRO A 53 18.39 -7.88 -0.82
CA PRO A 53 18.75 -8.17 -2.19
C PRO A 53 20.24 -7.92 -2.37
N ILE A 54 20.97 -8.93 -2.81
CA ILE A 54 22.36 -8.79 -3.24
C ILE A 54 22.32 -8.03 -4.55
N VAL A 55 22.50 -6.71 -4.47
CA VAL A 55 22.91 -5.94 -5.64
C VAL A 55 24.30 -6.46 -6.02
N PRO A 56 24.51 -6.97 -7.25
CA PRO A 56 25.86 -7.27 -7.69
C PRO A 56 26.63 -5.97 -7.51
N LEU A 57 27.73 -6.03 -6.75
CA LEU A 57 28.59 -4.91 -6.46
C LEU A 57 29.01 -4.32 -7.81
N GLY A 58 28.28 -3.32 -8.29
CA GLY A 58 28.85 -2.33 -9.18
C GLY A 58 29.99 -1.67 -8.44
N ASP A 59 30.81 -0.95 -9.15
CA ASP A 59 31.97 -0.15 -8.75
C ASP A 59 31.66 0.95 -7.68
N GLY A 60 30.60 0.77 -6.90
CA GLY A 60 30.27 1.47 -5.68
C GLY A 60 31.48 1.54 -4.77
N ALA A 61 32.05 2.74 -4.73
CA ALA A 61 33.14 3.07 -3.83
C ALA A 61 32.73 2.75 -2.39
N VAL A 62 33.69 2.22 -1.62
CA VAL A 62 33.57 2.17 -0.16
C VAL A 62 33.59 3.62 0.32
N THR A 63 32.41 4.20 0.50
CA THR A 63 32.23 5.56 0.97
C THR A 63 32.25 5.59 2.49
N SER A 64 32.96 6.55 3.08
CA SER A 64 32.99 6.72 4.53
C SER A 64 31.61 7.11 5.09
N SER A 65 31.33 6.79 6.34
CA SER A 65 30.08 7.22 6.99
C SER A 65 29.91 8.74 6.98
N GLU A 66 31.00 9.49 7.02
CA GLU A 66 31.00 10.96 6.92
C GLU A 66 30.55 11.44 5.53
N GLU A 67 31.02 10.79 4.47
CA GLU A 67 30.59 11.12 3.10
C GLU A 67 29.13 10.75 2.84
N ILE A 68 28.66 9.62 3.41
CA ILE A 68 27.24 9.25 3.34
C ILE A 68 26.38 10.33 4.02
N GLN A 69 26.79 10.81 5.21
CA GLN A 69 26.08 11.87 5.92
C GLN A 69 26.09 13.18 5.13
N ARG A 70 27.24 13.56 4.57
CA ARG A 70 27.36 14.77 3.74
C ARG A 70 26.44 14.73 2.52
N VAL A 71 26.38 13.59 1.82
CA VAL A 71 25.48 13.44 0.66
C VAL A 71 24.01 13.52 1.10
N ALA A 72 23.65 12.84 2.19
CA ALA A 72 22.28 12.90 2.72
C ALA A 72 21.87 14.32 3.15
N GLU A 73 22.79 15.10 3.74
CA GLU A 73 22.56 16.49 4.10
C GLU A 73 22.39 17.38 2.87
N GLN A 74 23.23 17.21 1.85
CA GLN A 74 23.13 17.95 0.59
C GLN A 74 21.81 17.65 -0.13
N GLU A 75 21.43 16.37 -0.27
CA GLU A 75 20.16 15.99 -0.90
C GLU A 75 18.95 16.57 -0.16
N ARG A 76 19.03 16.63 1.18
CA ARG A 76 17.99 17.27 2.00
C ARG A 76 17.92 18.77 1.75
N GLU A 77 19.05 19.46 1.67
CA GLU A 77 19.09 20.90 1.38
C GLU A 77 18.57 21.21 -0.02
N ASP A 78 18.97 20.43 -1.02
CA ASP A 78 18.51 20.56 -2.40
C ASP A 78 16.98 20.33 -2.50
N TYR A 79 16.46 19.31 -1.79
CA TYR A 79 15.02 19.07 -1.69
C TYR A 79 14.27 20.25 -1.06
N LEU A 80 14.82 20.85 0.00
CA LEU A 80 14.21 22.00 0.65
C LEU A 80 14.27 23.25 -0.23
N ALA A 81 15.37 23.48 -0.94
CA ALA A 81 15.52 24.56 -1.89
C ALA A 81 14.51 24.45 -3.05
N ASP A 82 14.41 23.26 -3.67
CA ASP A 82 13.42 22.97 -4.72
C ASP A 82 11.99 23.17 -4.24
N LYS A 83 11.68 22.72 -3.00
CA LYS A 83 10.36 22.89 -2.39
C LYS A 83 10.03 24.36 -2.09
N ILE A 84 11.02 25.18 -1.75
CA ILE A 84 10.85 26.62 -1.55
C ILE A 84 10.67 27.33 -2.90
N GLU A 85 11.46 26.97 -3.91
CA GLU A 85 11.39 27.56 -5.27
C GLU A 85 10.09 27.22 -6.00
N ARG A 86 9.57 26.00 -5.83
CA ARG A 86 8.28 25.59 -6.43
C ARG A 86 7.06 26.22 -5.77
N GLY A 87 7.26 26.99 -4.69
CA GLY A 87 6.20 27.59 -3.91
C GLY A 87 5.39 26.53 -3.18
N PHE A 88 4.92 26.85 -1.98
CA PHE A 88 3.89 26.05 -1.32
C PHE A 88 2.58 26.21 -2.12
N GLU A 89 2.43 25.47 -3.22
CA GLU A 89 1.12 25.25 -3.81
C GLU A 89 0.32 24.36 -2.85
N SER A 90 -0.40 25.06 -1.97
CA SER A 90 -1.48 24.56 -1.12
C SER A 90 -2.76 24.38 -1.93
#